data_AF-A0A327NCW5-F1
#
_entry.id   AF-A0A327NCW5-F1
#
_cell.length_a   1.000
_cell.length_b   1.000
_cell.length_c   1.000
_cell.angle_alpha   90.00
_cell.angle_beta   90.00
_cell.angle_gamma   90.00
#
_symmetry.space_group_name_H-M   'P 1'
#
loop_
_entity.id
_entity.type
_entity.pdbx_description
1 polymer ?
#
loop_
_entity_poly.entity_id
_entity_poly.type
_entity_poly.pdbx_seq_one_letter_code
_entity_poly.pdbx_strand_id
1 'polypeptide(L)'
;MRHPIEKYNQQQAEVLANLPEDQRDYMARMFRIGNATYTYHNQVKELAVFGKGSKSEQTTGDLLDWLEQRMNLTDGTSVGDRIQTESRSARELLEVYFEEYLAGLPHDGLRRAEKDGGLDKAKNSYPFRRYVLERHDLGMDEFLRQNLSEEDYAFHIECGKPLSDEN
;
A
#
# COMPACT_ATOMS: atom_id res chain seq x y z
N MET A 1 -12.04 -12.60 -3.79
CA MET A 1 -11.67 -11.68 -4.89
C MET A 1 -10.96 -12.42 -6.03
N ARG A 2 -11.27 -12.11 -7.30
CA ARG A 2 -10.54 -12.60 -8.49
C ARG A 2 -9.30 -11.75 -8.77
N HIS A 3 -8.33 -12.30 -9.46
CA HIS A 3 -7.14 -11.56 -9.90
C HIS A 3 -7.54 -10.58 -11.03
N PRO A 4 -7.00 -9.35 -11.08
CA PRO A 4 -7.34 -8.37 -12.14
C PRO A 4 -6.85 -8.79 -13.54
N ILE A 5 -5.75 -9.55 -13.62
CA ILE A 5 -5.23 -10.12 -14.87
C ILE A 5 -5.81 -11.53 -15.09
N GLU A 6 -6.54 -11.72 -16.19
CA GLU A 6 -7.33 -12.93 -16.45
C GLU A 6 -6.51 -14.22 -16.57
N LYS A 7 -5.28 -14.13 -17.09
CA LYS A 7 -4.35 -15.26 -17.17
C LYS A 7 -4.19 -15.96 -15.81
N TYR A 8 -4.12 -15.21 -14.71
CA TYR A 8 -3.97 -15.79 -13.38
C TYR A 8 -5.28 -16.40 -12.86
N ASN A 9 -6.45 -15.88 -13.25
CA ASN A 9 -7.72 -16.52 -12.90
C ASN A 9 -7.83 -17.92 -13.52
N GLN A 10 -7.40 -18.07 -14.78
CA GLN A 10 -7.39 -19.36 -15.47
C GLN A 10 -6.44 -20.35 -14.76
N GLN A 11 -5.22 -19.92 -14.45
CA GLN A 11 -4.26 -20.74 -13.71
C GLN A 11 -4.76 -21.14 -12.31
N GLN A 12 -5.39 -20.22 -11.58
CA GLN A 12 -5.97 -20.50 -10.27
C GLN A 12 -7.09 -21.54 -10.37
N ALA A 13 -7.94 -21.46 -11.39
CA ALA A 13 -8.99 -22.46 -11.63
C ALA A 13 -8.40 -23.84 -11.96
N GLU A 14 -7.35 -23.90 -12.79
CA GLU A 14 -6.64 -25.14 -13.09
C GLU A 14 -5.99 -25.76 -11.85
N VAL A 15 -5.36 -24.95 -10.99
CA VAL A 15 -4.79 -25.43 -9.73
C VAL A 15 -5.88 -26.02 -8.83
N LEU A 16 -7.01 -25.30 -8.66
CA LEU A 16 -8.11 -25.78 -7.82
C LEU A 16 -8.75 -27.07 -8.35
N ALA A 17 -8.87 -27.22 -9.68
CA ALA A 17 -9.40 -28.43 -10.29
C ALA A 17 -8.52 -29.66 -10.05
N ASN A 18 -7.20 -29.47 -9.98
CA ASN A 18 -6.22 -30.55 -9.83
C ASN A 18 -5.83 -30.84 -8.37
N LEU A 19 -6.26 -30.02 -7.42
CA LEU A 19 -5.98 -30.24 -6.00
C LEU A 19 -6.92 -31.30 -5.38
N PRO A 20 -6.44 -32.05 -4.37
CA PRO A 20 -7.29 -32.84 -3.48
C PRO A 20 -8.40 -31.99 -2.85
N GLU A 21 -9.59 -32.56 -2.69
CA GLU A 21 -10.78 -31.83 -2.23
C GLU A 21 -10.57 -31.12 -0.88
N ASP A 22 -9.88 -31.79 0.05
CA ASP A 22 -9.53 -31.28 1.37
C ASP A 22 -8.57 -30.08 1.36
N GLN A 23 -7.90 -29.82 0.24
CA GLN A 23 -6.94 -28.71 0.08
C GLN A 23 -7.51 -27.54 -0.74
N ARG A 24 -8.62 -27.75 -1.46
CA ARG A 24 -9.18 -26.76 -2.40
C ARG A 24 -9.64 -25.50 -1.68
N ASP A 25 -10.34 -25.64 -0.56
CA ASP A 25 -10.89 -24.50 0.17
C ASP A 25 -9.79 -23.60 0.73
N TYR A 26 -8.75 -24.21 1.32
CA TYR A 26 -7.57 -23.51 1.80
C TYR A 26 -6.88 -22.76 0.65
N MET A 27 -6.61 -23.43 -0.47
CA MET A 27 -5.95 -22.79 -1.62
C MET A 27 -6.79 -21.66 -2.22
N ALA A 28 -8.12 -21.86 -2.32
CA ALA A 28 -9.02 -20.84 -2.83
C ALA A 28 -9.03 -19.59 -1.94
N ARG A 29 -8.98 -19.75 -0.62
CA ARG A 29 -8.79 -18.64 0.33
C ARG A 29 -7.48 -17.92 0.10
N MET A 30 -6.37 -18.65 -0.01
CA MET A 30 -5.05 -18.06 -0.28
C MET A 30 -5.04 -17.26 -1.58
N PHE A 31 -5.69 -17.75 -2.64
CA PHE A 31 -5.85 -16.98 -3.87
C PHE A 31 -6.66 -15.71 -3.66
N ARG A 32 -7.79 -15.75 -2.94
CA ARG A 32 -8.62 -14.55 -2.71
C ARG A 32 -7.85 -13.48 -1.91
N ILE A 33 -7.16 -13.87 -0.84
CA ILE A 33 -6.34 -12.96 -0.02
C ILE A 33 -5.16 -12.41 -0.83
N GLY A 34 -4.46 -13.28 -1.56
CA GLY A 34 -3.34 -12.89 -2.43
C GLY A 34 -3.78 -11.95 -3.55
N ASN A 35 -4.93 -12.19 -4.17
CA ASN A 35 -5.49 -11.33 -5.21
C ASN A 35 -5.86 -9.95 -4.67
N ALA A 36 -6.43 -9.88 -3.47
CA ALA A 36 -6.76 -8.61 -2.81
C ALA A 36 -5.51 -7.81 -2.44
N THR A 37 -4.51 -8.48 -1.87
CA THR A 37 -3.20 -7.90 -1.55
C THR A 37 -2.49 -7.40 -2.81
N TYR A 38 -2.52 -8.20 -3.89
CA TYR A 38 -1.98 -7.82 -5.19
C TYR A 38 -2.70 -6.58 -5.72
N THR A 39 -4.03 -6.58 -5.70
CA THR A 39 -4.84 -5.46 -6.21
C THR A 39 -4.52 -4.18 -5.47
N TYR A 40 -4.44 -4.21 -4.14
CA TYR A 40 -4.02 -3.05 -3.35
C TYR A 40 -2.63 -2.55 -3.78
N HIS A 41 -1.65 -3.45 -3.87
CA HIS A 41 -0.29 -3.07 -4.27
C HIS A 41 -0.18 -2.60 -5.72
N ASN A 42 -1.00 -3.13 -6.61
CA ASN A 42 -0.99 -2.73 -8.01
C ASN A 42 -1.80 -1.46 -8.25
N GLN A 43 -2.87 -1.20 -7.49
CA GLN A 43 -3.52 0.12 -7.44
C GLN A 43 -2.53 1.19 -6.95
N VAL A 44 -1.70 0.85 -5.96
CA VAL A 44 -0.58 1.69 -5.52
C VAL A 44 0.55 1.81 -6.57
N LYS A 45 0.70 0.84 -7.48
CA LYS A 45 1.60 0.94 -8.65
C LYS A 45 1.03 1.73 -9.81
N GLU A 46 -0.29 1.72 -9.97
CA GLU A 46 -1.01 2.52 -10.95
C GLU A 46 -1.27 3.95 -10.46
N LEU A 47 -1.18 4.22 -9.15
CA LEU A 47 -0.78 5.51 -8.63
C LEU A 47 0.66 5.74 -9.12
N ALA A 48 0.78 6.63 -10.11
CA ALA A 48 1.85 6.83 -11.08
C ALA A 48 3.27 7.13 -10.55
N VAL A 49 3.65 6.59 -9.41
CA VAL A 49 4.96 6.79 -8.82
C VAL A 49 5.86 5.58 -9.19
N PHE A 50 5.31 4.39 -9.50
CA PHE A 50 6.10 3.18 -9.84
C PHE A 50 6.19 3.00 -11.36
N GLY A 51 7.02 3.81 -12.00
CA GLY A 51 7.22 3.77 -13.44
C GLY A 51 7.55 2.37 -13.98
N LYS A 52 6.59 1.78 -14.69
CA LYS A 52 6.77 1.07 -15.97
C LYS A 52 5.42 0.64 -16.53
N GLY A 53 4.96 1.37 -17.56
CA GLY A 53 3.91 0.85 -18.44
C GLY A 53 3.30 1.90 -19.36
N SER A 54 3.49 1.69 -20.66
CA SER A 54 2.67 2.21 -21.76
C SER A 54 2.76 3.70 -22.12
N LYS A 55 2.97 3.94 -23.42
CA LYS A 55 2.89 5.24 -24.09
C LYS A 55 1.43 5.73 -24.07
N SER A 56 1.06 6.49 -23.06
CA SER A 56 0.00 7.51 -23.18
C SER A 56 0.33 8.66 -22.24
N GLU A 57 0.25 9.86 -22.78
CA GLU A 57 0.83 11.10 -22.28
C GLU A 57 0.40 11.52 -20.86
N GLN A 58 1.39 12.02 -20.10
CA GLN A 58 1.30 13.10 -19.07
C GLN A 58 0.31 12.87 -17.91
N THR A 59 0.76 12.34 -16.77
CA THR A 59 1.41 13.15 -15.71
C THR A 59 2.28 12.24 -14.82
N THR A 60 3.56 12.15 -15.17
CA THR A 60 4.61 11.70 -14.26
C THR A 60 4.81 12.77 -13.19
N GLY A 61 4.46 12.49 -11.94
CA GLY A 61 4.68 13.43 -10.85
C GLY A 61 5.46 12.77 -9.73
N ASP A 62 6.48 13.46 -9.24
CA ASP A 62 7.23 13.16 -8.03
C ASP A 62 6.26 12.82 -6.86
N LEU A 63 6.67 11.99 -5.89
CA LEU A 63 5.84 11.72 -4.68
C LEU A 63 5.40 13.04 -4.01
N LEU A 64 6.26 14.05 -4.13
CA LEU A 64 5.99 15.42 -3.72
C LEU A 64 4.81 16.04 -4.50
N ASP A 65 4.81 15.97 -5.83
CA ASP A 65 3.74 16.49 -6.69
C ASP A 65 2.39 15.82 -6.39
N TRP A 66 2.40 14.50 -6.13
CA TRP A 66 1.19 13.77 -5.74
C TRP A 66 0.64 14.27 -4.40
N LEU A 67 1.52 14.51 -3.42
CA LEU A 67 1.14 15.00 -2.10
C LEU A 67 0.59 16.44 -2.17
N GLU A 68 1.20 17.31 -2.99
CA GLU A 68 0.70 18.65 -3.26
C GLU A 68 -0.72 18.63 -3.86
N GLN A 69 -0.96 17.77 -4.85
CA GLN A 69 -2.30 17.62 -5.44
C GLN A 69 -3.33 17.11 -4.44
N ARG A 70 -2.96 16.14 -3.59
CA ARG A 70 -3.84 15.59 -2.54
C ARG A 70 -4.24 16.66 -1.54
N MET A 71 -3.29 17.48 -1.10
CA MET A 71 -3.54 18.59 -0.18
C MET A 71 -4.49 19.63 -0.78
N ASN A 72 -4.32 19.95 -2.07
CA ASN A 72 -5.19 20.90 -2.77
C ASN A 72 -6.63 20.37 -2.98
N LEU A 73 -6.80 19.05 -3.15
CA LEU A 73 -8.12 18.41 -3.31
C LEU A 73 -8.93 18.36 -2.02
N THR A 74 -8.28 18.22 -0.87
CA THR A 74 -8.94 18.25 0.46
C THR A 74 -9.41 19.65 0.87
N ASP A 75 -9.01 20.69 0.15
CA ASP A 75 -9.11 22.09 0.56
C ASP A 75 -10.33 22.83 -0.03
N GLY A 76 -11.38 22.09 -0.41
CA GLY A 76 -12.65 22.59 -0.96
C GLY A 76 -13.52 23.39 0.02
N THR A 77 -12.92 24.07 1.00
CA THR A 77 -13.61 24.94 1.96
C THR A 77 -13.22 26.40 1.73
N SER A 78 -14.24 27.25 1.65
CA SER A 78 -14.26 28.71 1.51
C SER A 78 -13.00 29.46 1.96
N VAL A 79 -12.58 30.42 1.11
CA VAL A 79 -11.44 31.35 1.24
C VAL A 79 -11.45 32.22 2.52
N GLY A 80 -12.50 32.14 3.35
CA GLY A 80 -12.74 33.05 4.47
C GLY A 80 -12.17 32.67 5.85
N ASP A 81 -11.82 31.40 6.11
CA ASP A 81 -11.57 30.94 7.49
C ASP A 81 -10.17 30.35 7.75
N ARG A 82 -9.19 30.64 6.89
CA ARG A 82 -7.80 30.16 7.07
C ARG A 82 -7.00 31.06 7.99
N ILE A 83 -7.35 31.03 9.27
CA ILE A 83 -6.44 31.40 10.35
C ILE A 83 -6.16 30.11 11.15
N GLN A 84 -4.91 29.63 11.06
CA GLN A 84 -4.25 28.71 12.00
C GLN A 84 -4.54 27.20 11.93
N THR A 85 -4.34 26.58 10.77
CA THR A 85 -3.77 25.22 10.75
C THR A 85 -2.61 25.22 9.77
N GLU A 86 -1.41 25.02 10.31
CA GLU A 86 -0.11 25.32 9.71
C GLU A 86 0.05 24.66 8.34
N SER A 87 0.15 25.48 7.29
CA SER A 87 0.55 25.06 5.95
C SER A 87 1.99 24.54 5.98
N ARG A 88 2.19 23.28 6.38
CA ARG A 88 3.40 22.54 6.00
C ARG A 88 3.35 22.41 4.48
N SER A 89 4.36 22.90 3.77
CA SER A 89 4.56 22.55 2.37
C SER A 89 4.57 21.01 2.24
N ALA A 90 4.18 20.47 1.08
CA ALA A 90 4.22 19.02 0.88
C ALA A 90 5.60 18.43 1.17
N ARG A 91 6.66 19.23 1.00
CA ARG A 91 8.03 18.85 1.35
C ARG A 91 8.21 18.70 2.86
N GLU A 92 7.80 19.68 3.66
CA GLU A 92 7.88 19.62 5.13
C GLU A 92 7.03 18.47 5.69
N LEU A 93 5.86 18.21 5.11
CA LEU A 93 5.04 17.07 5.48
C LEU A 93 5.74 15.74 5.14
N LEU A 94 6.39 15.67 3.98
CA LEU A 94 7.17 14.49 3.57
C LEU A 94 8.40 14.27 4.46
N GLU A 95 9.04 15.34 4.93
CA GLU A 95 10.13 15.27 5.93
C GLU A 95 9.64 14.68 7.25
N VAL A 96 8.48 15.12 7.75
CA VAL A 96 7.85 14.55 8.95
C VAL A 96 7.54 13.06 8.74
N TYR A 97 6.96 12.69 7.60
CA TYR A 97 6.71 11.27 7.31
C TYR A 97 7.97 10.45 7.22
N PHE A 98 9.07 11.01 6.71
CA PHE A 98 10.34 10.32 6.64
C PHE A 98 10.90 10.05 8.04
N GLU A 99 10.83 11.01 8.95
CA GLU A 99 11.25 10.81 10.34
C GLU A 99 10.41 9.75 11.06
N GLU A 100 9.09 9.79 10.89
CA GLU A 100 8.20 8.77 11.47
C GLU A 100 8.42 7.38 10.85
N TYR A 101 8.58 7.29 9.53
CA TYR A 101 8.93 6.06 8.83
C TYR A 101 10.24 5.49 9.38
N LEU A 102 11.27 6.34 9.50
CA LEU A 102 12.54 5.94 10.09
C LEU A 102 12.34 5.46 11.52
N ALA A 103 11.53 6.10 12.36
CA ALA A 103 11.26 5.66 13.73
C ALA A 103 10.53 4.31 13.80
N GLY A 104 9.68 4.01 12.81
CA GLY A 104 8.92 2.76 12.72
C GLY A 104 9.69 1.55 12.22
N LEU A 105 10.91 1.72 11.67
CA LEU A 105 11.69 0.58 11.17
C LEU A 105 12.12 -0.37 12.30
N PRO A 106 12.08 -1.70 12.12
CA PRO A 106 12.40 -2.66 13.18
C PRO A 106 13.91 -2.86 13.42
N HIS A 107 14.75 -2.52 12.44
CA HIS A 107 16.19 -2.80 12.48
C HIS A 107 17.03 -1.53 12.35
N ASP A 108 17.96 -1.33 13.28
CA ASP A 108 18.81 -0.13 13.31
C ASP A 108 19.79 -0.05 12.13
N GLY A 109 20.22 -1.18 11.60
CA GLY A 109 21.04 -1.22 10.38
C GLY A 109 20.29 -0.65 9.16
N LEU A 110 19.05 -1.12 8.96
CA LEU A 110 18.17 -0.63 7.91
C LEU A 110 17.82 0.85 8.11
N ARG A 111 17.50 1.23 9.36
CA ARG A 111 17.19 2.61 9.72
C ARG A 111 18.35 3.56 9.42
N ARG A 112 19.58 3.19 9.78
CA ARG A 112 20.78 3.98 9.45
C ARG A 112 20.97 4.08 7.95
N ALA A 113 20.88 2.98 7.22
CA ALA A 113 21.04 2.98 5.77
C ALA A 113 19.99 3.84 5.03
N GLU A 114 18.74 3.81 5.48
CA GLU A 114 17.67 4.69 4.97
C GLU A 114 17.94 6.15 5.33
N LYS A 115 18.30 6.43 6.58
CA LYS A 115 18.63 7.79 7.05
C LYS A 115 19.79 8.40 6.29
N ASP A 116 20.87 7.66 6.09
CA ASP A 116 22.06 8.09 5.35
C ASP A 116 21.75 8.31 3.86
N GLY A 117 20.76 7.58 3.33
CA GLY A 117 20.23 7.78 1.99
C GLY A 117 19.44 9.08 1.82
N GLY A 118 18.86 9.59 2.91
CA GLY A 118 18.10 10.83 2.93
C GLY A 118 16.74 10.76 2.20
N LEU A 119 15.97 11.82 2.35
CA LEU A 119 14.59 11.89 1.83
C LEU A 119 14.53 11.78 0.30
N ASP A 120 15.48 12.37 -0.42
CA ASP A 120 15.47 12.36 -1.90
C ASP A 120 15.65 10.94 -2.48
N LYS A 121 16.35 10.06 -1.77
CA LYS A 121 16.43 8.65 -2.12
C LYS A 121 15.18 7.91 -1.63
N ALA A 122 14.76 8.15 -0.40
CA ALA A 122 13.62 7.48 0.21
C ALA A 122 12.32 7.71 -0.58
N LYS A 123 12.07 8.94 -1.08
CA LYS A 123 10.87 9.28 -1.88
C LYS A 123 10.75 8.49 -3.18
N ASN A 124 11.82 7.83 -3.62
CA ASN A 124 11.83 6.94 -4.77
C ASN A 124 11.76 5.45 -4.38
N SER A 125 11.97 5.12 -3.11
CA SER A 125 11.94 3.76 -2.58
C SER A 125 10.50 3.24 -2.41
N TYR A 126 10.27 1.96 -2.72
CA TYR A 126 8.96 1.32 -2.52
C TYR A 126 8.46 1.39 -1.07
N PRO A 127 9.27 1.07 -0.04
CA PRO A 127 8.79 1.04 1.34
C PRO A 127 8.31 2.40 1.84
N PHE A 128 9.07 3.47 1.60
CA PHE A 128 8.71 4.80 2.08
C PHE A 128 7.51 5.38 1.32
N ARG A 129 7.44 5.18 0.00
CA ARG A 129 6.28 5.61 -0.77
C ARG A 129 5.00 4.91 -0.34
N ARG A 130 5.08 3.61 -0.06
CA ARG A 130 3.96 2.85 0.51
C ARG A 130 3.53 3.44 1.85
N TYR A 131 4.47 3.76 2.74
CA TYR A 131 4.18 4.40 4.02
C TYR A 131 3.41 5.72 3.83
N VAL A 132 3.85 6.59 2.91
CA VAL A 132 3.17 7.86 2.63
C VAL A 132 1.78 7.63 2.06
N LEU A 133 1.62 6.72 1.11
CA LEU A 133 0.32 6.43 0.50
C LEU A 133 -0.67 5.82 1.51
N GLU A 134 -0.23 4.89 2.37
CA GLU A 134 -1.06 4.29 3.41
C GLU A 134 -1.64 5.31 4.40
N ARG A 135 -0.95 6.45 4.61
CA ARG A 135 -1.45 7.54 5.47
C ARG A 135 -2.52 8.41 4.81
N HIS A 136 -2.62 8.34 3.50
CA HIS A 136 -3.49 9.21 2.69
C HIS A 136 -4.53 8.44 1.87
N ASP A 137 -4.50 7.11 1.90
CA ASP A 137 -5.43 6.19 1.25
C ASP A 137 -6.14 5.33 2.29
N LEU A 138 -7.12 4.54 1.84
CA LEU A 138 -7.67 3.42 2.59
C LEU A 138 -6.54 2.41 2.83
N GLY A 139 -5.91 2.41 4.00
CA GLY A 139 -4.78 1.52 4.32
C GLY A 139 -5.07 0.05 4.00
N MET A 140 -4.03 -0.74 3.71
CA MET A 140 -4.16 -2.15 3.29
C MET A 140 -5.14 -2.95 4.15
N ASP A 141 -5.04 -2.82 5.47
CA ASP A 141 -5.91 -3.54 6.40
C ASP A 141 -7.39 -3.26 6.14
N GLU A 142 -7.75 -1.98 6.07
CA GLU A 142 -9.11 -1.54 5.80
C GLU A 142 -9.55 -1.91 4.37
N PHE A 143 -8.65 -1.83 3.39
CA PHE A 143 -8.92 -2.32 2.03
C PHE A 143 -9.24 -3.81 2.03
N LEU A 144 -8.44 -4.63 2.70
CA LEU A 144 -8.66 -6.07 2.80
C LEU A 144 -9.97 -6.37 3.52
N ARG A 145 -10.28 -5.65 4.61
CA ARG A 145 -11.54 -5.76 5.34
C ARG A 145 -12.77 -5.51 4.46
N GLN A 146 -12.68 -4.54 3.53
CA GLN A 146 -13.79 -4.22 2.62
C GLN A 146 -13.90 -5.17 1.41
N ASN A 147 -12.80 -5.81 1.01
CA ASN A 147 -12.70 -6.57 -0.25
C ASN A 147 -12.63 -8.09 -0.08
N LEU A 148 -12.49 -8.57 1.15
CA LEU A 148 -12.55 -9.99 1.53
C LEU A 148 -13.87 -10.30 2.23
N SER A 149 -14.23 -11.59 2.27
CA SER A 149 -15.26 -12.05 3.21
C SER A 149 -14.76 -11.92 4.65
N GLU A 150 -15.68 -11.87 5.61
CA GLU A 150 -15.35 -11.84 7.03
C GLU A 150 -14.42 -13.00 7.44
N GLU A 151 -14.68 -14.21 6.92
CA GLU A 151 -13.85 -15.39 7.19
C GLU A 151 -12.43 -15.28 6.61
N ASP A 152 -12.29 -14.81 5.37
CA ASP A 152 -10.96 -14.67 4.74
C ASP A 152 -10.16 -13.53 5.39
N TYR A 153 -10.82 -12.45 5.81
CA TYR A 153 -10.19 -11.37 6.56
C TYR A 153 -9.77 -11.83 7.96
N ALA A 154 -10.65 -12.51 8.70
CA ALA A 154 -10.31 -13.07 10.01
C ALA A 154 -9.12 -14.03 9.94
N PHE A 155 -9.08 -14.88 8.91
CA PHE A 155 -7.94 -15.76 8.65
C PHE A 155 -6.65 -14.97 8.37
N HIS A 156 -6.71 -13.91 7.57
CA HIS A 156 -5.56 -13.03 7.31
C HIS A 156 -4.99 -12.43 8.60
N ILE A 157 -5.87 -11.92 9.47
CA ILE A 157 -5.48 -11.36 10.78
C ILE A 157 -4.83 -12.42 11.67
N GLU A 158 -5.40 -13.63 11.73
CA GLU A 158 -4.85 -14.72 12.53
C GLU A 158 -3.44 -15.11 12.06
N CYS A 159 -3.23 -15.26 10.76
CA CYS A 159 -1.91 -15.58 10.20
C CYS A 159 -0.87 -14.46 10.41
N GLY A 160 -1.32 -13.21 10.61
CA GLY A 160 -0.45 -12.06 10.86
C GLY A 160 -0.01 -11.91 12.31
N LYS A 161 -0.59 -12.67 13.25
CA LYS A 161 -0.18 -12.64 14.65
C LYS A 161 1.22 -13.22 14.81
N PRO A 162 2.07 -12.63 15.68
CA PRO A 162 3.34 -13.25 16.02
C PRO A 162 3.08 -14.64 16.58
N LEU A 163 3.90 -15.62 16.20
CA LEU A 163 3.91 -16.93 16.83
C LEU A 163 4.16 -16.71 18.33
N SER A 164 3.19 -17.05 19.17
CA SER A 164 3.41 -17.08 20.61
C SER A 164 4.52 -18.09 20.92
N ASP A 165 5.52 -17.70 21.71
CA ASP A 165 6.65 -18.55 22.14
C ASP A 165 6.24 -19.73 23.06
N GLU A 166 4.99 -20.19 23.03
CA GLU A 166 4.54 -21.34 23.80
C GLU A 166 4.76 -22.65 23.02
N ASN A 167 5.96 -23.21 23.19
CA ASN A 167 6.24 -24.65 23.18
C ASN A 167 7.44 -24.96 24.09
#